data_AF-A0A2E8CT40-F1
#
_entry.id   AF-A0A2E8CT40-F1
#
_cell.length_a   1.000
_cell.length_b   1.000
_cell.length_c   1.000
_cell.angle_alpha   90.00
_cell.angle_beta   90.00
_cell.angle_gamma   90.00
#
_symmetry.space_group_name_H-M   'P 1'
#
loop_
_entity.id
_entity.type
_entity.pdbx_description
1 polymer ?
#
loop_
_entity_poly.entity_id
_entity_poly.type
_entity_poly.pdbx_seq_one_letter_code
_entity_poly.pdbx_strand_id
1 'polypeptide(L)'
;MASAGIDCRLILWRMRKPLGTSRPTHHSFSMSRRFVSLLLILLSLGPNLICGQDLSLAEAKQAFAKADAKLKSVYEEAKEIVPGYRFAKIQKGQRDWIAYRDHRAAGAAQFDGAATSGKETANPEYWKAMAYLTDTRIEILNAWMKVDTFAKTWEGTWIDGYGGILRIADNPDGTLAFTCTVVRGPTYHLGNINGTVTTNQTTARFTTRVDNDTPETWLTFLLEGDGRLRVIGENTQFFHGARAYFDGSYLRVRELTAEDRAEM
;
A
#
# COMPACT_ATOMS: atom_id res chain seq x y z
N MET A 1 3.26 -15.52 16.92
CA MET A 1 2.31 -14.69 16.14
C MET A 1 3.14 -13.62 15.45
N ALA A 2 3.49 -13.84 14.18
CA ALA A 2 4.35 -12.94 13.43
C ALA A 2 3.50 -11.76 12.91
N SER A 3 3.87 -10.55 13.35
CA SER A 3 3.38 -9.29 12.81
C SER A 3 3.83 -9.18 11.35
N ALA A 4 2.88 -9.24 10.41
CA ALA A 4 3.11 -8.83 9.03
C ALA A 4 3.05 -7.30 9.00
N GLY A 5 4.20 -6.66 9.24
CA GLY A 5 4.35 -5.21 9.07
C GLY A 5 4.16 -4.86 7.61
N ILE A 6 3.25 -3.90 7.36
CA ILE A 6 2.98 -3.33 6.04
C ILE A 6 4.25 -2.69 5.53
N ASP A 7 4.73 -3.17 4.39
CA ASP A 7 5.93 -2.63 3.79
C ASP A 7 5.60 -1.56 2.73
N CYS A 8 5.58 -0.29 3.14
CA CYS A 8 5.46 0.89 2.27
C CYS A 8 6.70 1.11 1.35
N ARG A 9 7.64 0.17 1.28
CA ARG A 9 8.99 0.39 0.71
C ARG A 9 9.07 0.55 -0.80
N LEU A 10 8.09 0.13 -1.59
CA LEU A 10 8.15 0.40 -3.04
C LEU A 10 7.80 1.87 -3.38
N ILE A 11 6.98 2.53 -2.56
CA ILE A 11 6.57 3.94 -2.75
C ILE A 11 7.67 4.89 -2.22
N LEU A 12 8.39 4.49 -1.16
CA LEU A 12 9.46 5.29 -0.57
C LEU A 12 10.81 5.22 -1.31
N TRP A 13 10.98 4.30 -2.27
CA TRP A 13 12.25 4.12 -2.99
C TRP A 13 12.70 5.36 -3.79
N ARG A 14 11.78 6.30 -4.11
CA ARG A 14 12.10 7.51 -4.88
C ARG A 14 12.29 8.80 -4.08
N MET A 15 12.23 8.79 -2.74
CA MET A 15 12.47 9.98 -1.93
C MET A 15 13.92 10.06 -1.42
N ARG A 16 14.92 10.31 -2.27
CA ARG A 16 16.25 10.78 -1.81
C ARG A 16 17.06 11.57 -2.85
N LYS A 17 16.98 12.91 -2.72
CA LYS A 17 18.02 13.97 -2.81
C LYS A 17 17.57 15.18 -3.64
N PRO A 18 17.86 16.39 -3.12
CA PRO A 18 18.90 17.17 -3.76
C PRO A 18 20.11 17.41 -2.84
N LEU A 19 21.23 17.66 -3.50
CA LEU A 19 22.55 17.94 -2.95
C LEU A 19 22.58 19.27 -2.18
N GLY A 20 23.31 19.30 -1.06
CA GLY A 20 23.63 20.53 -0.33
C GLY A 20 24.71 20.26 0.72
N THR A 21 25.94 20.63 0.40
CA THR A 21 27.16 20.49 1.20
C THR A 21 27.43 21.72 2.07
N SER A 22 27.75 21.55 3.36
CA SER A 22 28.84 22.28 4.05
C SER A 22 29.07 21.81 5.50
N ARG A 23 30.32 21.98 5.95
CA ARG A 23 31.07 21.35 7.05
C ARG A 23 30.77 21.85 8.50
N PRO A 24 31.27 21.14 9.53
CA PRO A 24 31.06 21.45 10.95
C PRO A 24 32.17 22.33 11.55
N THR A 25 31.88 23.02 12.66
CA THR A 25 32.87 23.65 13.54
C THR A 25 32.75 23.15 14.97
N HIS A 26 33.91 22.86 15.54
CA HIS A 26 34.18 22.32 16.87
C HIS A 26 33.81 23.26 18.02
N HIS A 27 33.36 22.69 19.14
CA HIS A 27 33.73 23.20 20.47
C HIS A 27 34.07 22.05 21.42
N SER A 28 35.26 22.19 22.01
CA SER A 28 35.85 21.36 23.06
C SER A 28 35.38 21.89 24.43
N PHE A 29 35.01 20.98 25.34
CA PHE A 29 35.06 21.24 26.79
C PHE A 29 35.52 19.96 27.51
N SER A 30 36.37 20.18 28.52
CA SER A 30 37.13 19.21 29.31
C SER A 30 36.67 19.22 30.77
N MET A 31 37.11 18.20 31.54
CA MET A 31 36.98 17.93 32.99
C MET A 31 35.70 17.18 33.42
N SER A 32 35.71 16.22 34.36
CA SER A 32 36.72 15.76 35.34
C SER A 32 36.44 14.32 35.79
N ARG A 33 37.42 13.73 36.49
CA ARG A 33 37.47 12.34 36.96
C ARG A 33 36.56 12.09 38.17
N ARG A 34 35.86 10.94 38.15
CA ARG A 34 35.88 9.83 39.15
C ARG A 34 34.48 9.27 39.45
N PHE A 35 34.47 7.94 39.58
CA PHE A 35 33.52 7.06 40.27
C PHE A 35 32.28 6.52 39.52
N VAL A 36 32.07 5.23 39.80
CA VAL A 36 30.92 4.34 39.54
C VAL A 36 30.93 3.58 38.21
N SER A 37 31.55 2.40 38.29
CA SER A 37 31.25 1.23 37.47
C SER A 37 29.75 0.89 37.53
N LEU A 38 29.07 0.96 36.39
CA LEU A 38 27.94 0.12 35.93
C LEU A 38 27.25 0.90 34.80
N LEU A 39 27.63 0.70 33.53
CA LEU A 39 26.75 1.06 32.40
C LEU A 39 27.29 0.56 31.05
N LEU A 40 26.36 0.00 30.26
CA LEU A 40 26.33 -0.04 28.80
C LEU A 40 27.36 -0.91 28.06
N ILE A 41 27.05 -2.21 27.99
CA ILE A 41 27.15 -2.93 26.72
C ILE A 41 25.73 -3.12 26.20
N LEU A 42 25.09 -2.01 25.80
CA LEU A 42 24.07 -2.06 24.75
C LEU A 42 24.86 -2.12 23.45
N LEU A 43 25.18 -3.35 23.02
CA LEU A 43 25.52 -3.62 21.64
C LEU A 43 24.38 -3.09 20.79
N SER A 44 24.62 -1.93 20.20
CA SER A 44 24.19 -1.47 18.88
C SER A 44 23.32 -2.44 18.08
N LEU A 45 22.09 -2.67 18.54
CA LEU A 45 20.96 -3.01 17.67
C LEU A 45 20.49 -1.68 17.08
N GLY A 46 21.32 -1.13 16.20
CA GLY A 46 20.85 -0.11 15.29
C GLY A 46 19.67 -0.70 14.51
N PRO A 47 18.57 0.03 14.30
CA PRO A 47 17.53 -0.44 13.41
C PRO A 47 18.21 -0.71 12.07
N ASN A 48 18.18 -1.97 11.65
CA ASN A 48 18.48 -2.34 10.29
C ASN A 48 17.50 -1.55 9.42
N LEU A 49 17.94 -0.40 8.93
CA LEU A 49 17.43 0.22 7.73
C LEU A 49 17.72 -0.78 6.62
N ILE A 50 16.88 -1.79 6.48
CA ILE A 50 16.86 -2.68 5.33
C ILE A 50 16.33 -1.80 4.18
N CYS A 51 17.24 -1.02 3.61
CA CYS A 51 17.18 -0.57 2.24
C CYS A 51 16.86 -1.81 1.39
N GLY A 52 15.91 -1.72 0.46
CA GLY A 52 15.44 -2.87 -0.32
C GLY A 52 16.61 -3.73 -0.79
N GLN A 53 16.66 -4.99 -0.36
CA GLN A 53 17.74 -5.88 -0.75
C GLN A 53 17.70 -6.05 -2.28
N ASP A 54 18.83 -5.78 -2.92
CA ASP A 54 19.07 -6.21 -4.30
C ASP A 54 19.16 -7.73 -4.29
N LEU A 55 18.00 -8.39 -4.43
CA LEU A 55 17.91 -9.83 -4.55
C LEU A 55 18.52 -10.26 -5.88
N SER A 56 19.34 -11.30 -5.85
CA SER A 56 19.75 -12.00 -7.07
C SER A 56 18.52 -12.59 -7.78
N LEU A 57 18.65 -12.92 -9.06
CA LEU A 57 17.58 -13.56 -9.83
C LEU A 57 17.07 -14.85 -9.16
N ALA A 58 17.97 -15.64 -8.57
CA ALA A 58 17.61 -16.88 -7.89
C ALA A 58 16.79 -16.60 -6.61
N GLU A 59 17.21 -15.64 -5.80
CA GLU A 59 16.50 -15.23 -4.59
C GLU A 59 15.13 -14.62 -4.91
N ALA A 60 15.04 -13.78 -5.94
CA ALA A 60 13.78 -13.18 -6.37
C ALA A 60 12.78 -14.25 -6.88
N LYS A 61 13.25 -15.24 -7.65
CA LYS A 61 12.44 -16.39 -8.07
C LYS A 61 11.97 -17.21 -6.87
N GLN A 62 12.85 -17.45 -5.89
CA GLN A 62 12.49 -18.19 -4.69
C GLN A 62 11.46 -17.43 -3.84
N ALA A 63 11.60 -16.11 -3.70
CA ALA A 63 10.64 -15.27 -3.00
C ALA A 63 9.26 -15.35 -3.67
N PHE A 64 9.19 -15.25 -5.00
CA PHE A 64 7.93 -15.42 -5.72
C PHE A 64 7.36 -16.84 -5.55
N ALA A 65 8.16 -17.89 -5.69
CA ALA A 65 7.69 -19.27 -5.53
C ALA A 65 7.07 -19.51 -4.15
N LYS A 66 7.67 -18.92 -3.10
CA LYS A 66 7.12 -18.96 -1.74
C LYS A 66 5.78 -18.21 -1.64
N ALA A 67 5.70 -17.00 -2.20
CA ALA A 67 4.48 -16.21 -2.21
C ALA A 67 3.36 -16.92 -2.99
N ASP A 68 3.65 -17.50 -4.16
CA ASP A 68 2.68 -18.21 -4.99
C ASP A 68 2.14 -19.48 -4.31
N ALA A 69 3.02 -20.26 -3.67
CA ALA A 69 2.60 -21.39 -2.84
C ALA A 69 1.67 -20.95 -1.69
N LYS A 70 1.98 -19.82 -1.05
CA LYS A 70 1.11 -19.26 0.01
C LYS A 70 -0.21 -18.76 -0.55
N LEU A 71 -0.21 -18.09 -1.70
CA LEU A 71 -1.41 -17.62 -2.38
C LEU A 71 -2.35 -18.79 -2.68
N LYS A 72 -1.82 -19.90 -3.22
CA LYS A 72 -2.61 -21.12 -3.46
C LYS A 72 -3.26 -21.63 -2.19
N SER A 73 -2.49 -21.74 -1.09
CA SER A 73 -3.02 -22.19 0.20
C SER A 73 -4.13 -21.29 0.73
N VAL A 74 -3.94 -19.96 0.68
CA VAL A 74 -4.93 -18.99 1.15
C VAL A 74 -6.17 -18.96 0.25
N TYR A 75 -6.01 -19.20 -1.05
CA TYR A 75 -7.14 -19.28 -1.97
C TYR A 75 -8.03 -20.50 -1.69
N GLU A 76 -7.44 -21.66 -1.41
CA GLU A 76 -8.21 -22.84 -0.97
C GLU A 76 -8.87 -22.61 0.39
N GLU A 77 -8.20 -21.96 1.33
CA GLU A 77 -8.81 -21.57 2.61
C GLU A 77 -10.01 -20.62 2.41
N ALA A 78 -9.86 -19.61 1.55
CA ALA A 78 -10.94 -18.68 1.22
C ALA A 78 -12.13 -19.37 0.56
N LYS A 79 -11.90 -20.43 -0.22
CA LYS A 79 -12.97 -21.23 -0.84
C LYS A 79 -13.86 -21.93 0.19
N GLU A 80 -13.28 -22.38 1.29
CA GLU A 80 -14.01 -23.09 2.35
C GLU A 80 -14.71 -22.13 3.31
N ILE A 81 -14.11 -20.95 3.58
CA ILE A 81 -14.59 -20.02 4.61
C ILE A 81 -15.51 -18.92 4.05
N VAL A 82 -15.21 -18.40 2.86
CA VAL A 82 -15.94 -17.24 2.32
C VAL A 82 -17.29 -17.69 1.75
N PRO A 83 -18.40 -17.01 2.09
CA PRO A 83 -19.71 -17.33 1.52
C PRO A 83 -19.68 -17.37 -0.01
N GLY A 84 -20.35 -18.35 -0.62
CA GLY A 84 -20.25 -18.64 -2.05
C GLY A 84 -20.51 -17.42 -2.97
N TYR A 85 -21.43 -16.53 -2.59
CA TYR A 85 -21.71 -15.31 -3.36
C TYR A 85 -20.55 -14.30 -3.36
N ARG A 86 -19.78 -14.21 -2.26
CA ARG A 86 -18.53 -13.42 -2.19
C ARG A 86 -17.40 -14.16 -2.91
N PHE A 87 -17.31 -15.48 -2.72
CA PHE A 87 -16.26 -16.27 -3.36
C PHE A 87 -16.36 -16.25 -4.90
N ALA A 88 -17.56 -16.23 -5.48
CA ALA A 88 -17.75 -16.05 -6.92
C ALA A 88 -17.09 -14.74 -7.44
N LYS A 89 -17.11 -13.66 -6.64
CA LYS A 89 -16.42 -12.41 -6.97
C LYS A 89 -14.90 -12.56 -6.86
N ILE A 90 -14.42 -13.27 -5.84
CA ILE A 90 -13.00 -13.62 -5.69
C ILE A 90 -12.50 -14.39 -6.91
N GLN A 91 -13.23 -15.42 -7.35
CA GLN A 91 -12.88 -16.23 -8.52
C GLN A 91 -12.76 -15.39 -9.80
N LYS A 92 -13.73 -14.48 -10.04
CA LYS A 92 -13.67 -13.55 -11.18
C LYS A 92 -12.45 -12.64 -11.07
N GLY A 93 -12.30 -11.97 -9.93
CA GLY A 93 -11.19 -11.04 -9.69
C GLY A 93 -9.81 -11.71 -9.70
N GLN A 94 -9.71 -13.01 -9.39
CA GLN A 94 -8.44 -13.74 -9.41
C GLN A 94 -7.88 -13.87 -10.83
N ARG A 95 -8.73 -14.11 -11.83
CA ARG A 95 -8.30 -14.19 -13.24
C ARG A 95 -7.83 -12.84 -13.75
N ASP A 96 -8.63 -11.80 -13.48
CA ASP A 96 -8.31 -10.43 -13.88
C ASP A 96 -6.99 -9.97 -13.22
N TRP A 97 -6.80 -10.33 -11.94
CA TRP A 97 -5.59 -10.01 -11.19
C TRP A 97 -4.33 -10.74 -11.70
N ILE A 98 -4.42 -12.02 -12.12
CA ILE A 98 -3.25 -12.74 -12.68
C ILE A 98 -2.74 -12.01 -13.93
N ALA A 99 -3.64 -11.62 -14.83
CA ALA A 99 -3.27 -10.86 -16.03
C ALA A 99 -2.63 -9.51 -15.68
N TYR A 100 -3.18 -8.80 -14.70
CA TYR A 100 -2.60 -7.56 -14.19
C TYR A 100 -1.22 -7.77 -13.57
N ARG A 101 -1.04 -8.80 -12.73
CA ARG A 101 0.22 -9.12 -12.07
C ARG A 101 1.33 -9.32 -13.09
N ASP A 102 1.08 -10.18 -14.07
CA ASP A 102 2.06 -10.56 -15.08
C ASP A 102 2.42 -9.33 -15.96
N HIS A 103 1.43 -8.52 -16.34
CA HIS A 103 1.65 -7.27 -17.07
C HIS A 103 2.47 -6.25 -16.26
N ARG A 104 2.17 -6.07 -14.97
CA ARG A 104 2.91 -5.13 -14.11
C ARG A 104 4.32 -5.59 -13.82
N ALA A 105 4.53 -6.89 -13.60
CA ALA A 105 5.86 -7.45 -13.42
C ALA A 105 6.74 -7.28 -14.66
N ALA A 106 6.18 -7.48 -15.86
CA ALA A 106 6.87 -7.17 -17.11
C ALA A 106 7.25 -5.69 -17.19
N GLY A 107 6.32 -4.79 -16.83
CA GLY A 107 6.59 -3.35 -16.74
C GLY A 107 7.73 -3.02 -15.76
N ALA A 108 7.71 -3.57 -14.55
CA ALA A 108 8.77 -3.36 -13.56
C ALA A 108 10.15 -3.80 -14.08
N ALA A 109 10.21 -4.97 -14.74
CA ALA A 109 11.42 -5.44 -15.38
C ALA A 109 11.96 -4.47 -16.44
N GLN A 110 11.09 -3.87 -17.25
CA GLN A 110 11.48 -2.93 -18.29
C GLN A 110 11.89 -1.56 -17.73
N PHE A 111 11.11 -0.99 -16.81
CA PHE A 111 11.33 0.37 -16.31
C PHE A 111 12.37 0.43 -15.18
N ASP A 112 12.29 -0.48 -14.22
CA ASP A 112 13.16 -0.47 -13.04
C ASP A 112 14.38 -1.35 -13.26
N GLY A 113 14.19 -2.49 -13.95
CA GLY A 113 15.26 -3.44 -14.24
C GLY A 113 16.01 -3.19 -15.55
N ALA A 114 15.56 -2.25 -16.39
CA ALA A 114 16.10 -1.99 -17.73
C ALA A 114 16.17 -3.25 -18.63
N ALA A 115 15.25 -4.19 -18.47
CA ALA A 115 15.18 -5.39 -19.28
C ALA A 115 14.88 -5.06 -20.75
N THR A 116 15.58 -5.73 -21.67
CA THR A 116 15.19 -5.71 -23.08
C THR A 116 13.83 -6.39 -23.26
N SER A 117 13.01 -5.86 -24.17
CA SER A 117 11.72 -6.46 -24.52
C SER A 117 11.87 -7.95 -24.85
N GLY A 118 11.04 -8.79 -24.25
CA GLY A 118 11.06 -10.26 -24.37
C GLY A 118 12.07 -10.96 -23.45
N LYS A 119 12.82 -10.22 -22.62
CA LYS A 119 13.78 -10.75 -21.63
C LYS A 119 13.40 -10.41 -20.19
N GLU A 120 12.15 -10.03 -19.94
CA GLU A 120 11.67 -9.57 -18.64
C GLU A 120 11.86 -10.64 -17.55
N THR A 121 11.57 -11.91 -17.85
CA THR A 121 11.69 -13.02 -16.88
C THR A 121 13.14 -13.41 -16.53
N ALA A 122 14.12 -12.89 -17.26
CA ALA A 122 15.54 -13.01 -16.92
C ALA A 122 16.02 -11.89 -15.98
N ASN A 123 15.17 -10.91 -15.68
CA ASN A 123 15.48 -9.78 -14.80
C ASN A 123 14.94 -10.03 -13.38
N PRO A 124 15.72 -9.74 -12.31
CA PRO A 124 15.24 -9.90 -10.93
C PRO A 124 14.03 -9.02 -10.59
N GLU A 125 13.90 -7.82 -11.18
CA GLU A 125 12.77 -6.92 -10.91
C GLU A 125 11.41 -7.49 -11.32
N TYR A 126 11.38 -8.33 -12.36
CA TYR A 126 10.18 -9.09 -12.72
C TYR A 126 9.69 -9.92 -11.53
N TRP A 127 10.59 -10.73 -10.96
CA TRP A 127 10.23 -11.68 -9.91
C TRP A 127 9.98 -10.99 -8.57
N LYS A 128 10.67 -9.88 -8.28
CA LYS A 128 10.37 -9.01 -7.13
C LYS A 128 8.95 -8.45 -7.23
N ALA A 129 8.56 -7.92 -8.39
CA ALA A 129 7.21 -7.42 -8.62
C ALA A 129 6.15 -8.54 -8.53
N MET A 130 6.44 -9.73 -9.08
CA MET A 130 5.57 -10.90 -8.96
C MET A 130 5.33 -11.29 -7.49
N ALA A 131 6.38 -11.34 -6.67
CA ALA A 131 6.28 -11.65 -5.25
C ALA A 131 5.46 -10.60 -4.51
N TYR A 132 5.81 -9.32 -4.67
CA TYR A 132 5.13 -8.20 -4.01
C TYR A 132 3.63 -8.16 -4.31
N LEU A 133 3.25 -8.22 -5.59
CA LEU A 133 1.85 -8.21 -5.99
C LEU A 133 1.10 -9.43 -5.46
N THR A 134 1.77 -10.58 -5.39
CA THR A 134 1.21 -11.82 -4.81
C THR A 134 0.95 -11.68 -3.32
N ASP A 135 1.85 -11.05 -2.57
CA ASP A 135 1.65 -10.77 -1.14
C ASP A 135 0.47 -9.81 -0.93
N THR A 136 0.35 -8.74 -1.74
CA THR A 136 -0.83 -7.86 -1.70
C THR A 136 -2.13 -8.63 -1.98
N ARG A 137 -2.10 -9.61 -2.89
CA ARG A 137 -3.27 -10.43 -3.17
C ARG A 137 -3.61 -11.37 -2.02
N ILE A 138 -2.61 -11.92 -1.34
CA ILE A 138 -2.80 -12.70 -0.11
C ILE A 138 -3.50 -11.85 0.96
N GLU A 139 -3.09 -10.59 1.15
CA GLU A 139 -3.76 -9.66 2.07
C GLU A 139 -5.25 -9.47 1.71
N ILE A 140 -5.58 -9.31 0.44
CA ILE A 140 -6.97 -9.17 -0.02
C ILE A 140 -7.78 -10.44 0.24
N LEU A 141 -7.23 -11.62 -0.01
CA LEU A 141 -7.94 -12.88 0.28
C LEU A 141 -8.17 -13.05 1.80
N ASN A 142 -7.18 -12.69 2.61
CA ASN A 142 -7.32 -12.69 4.07
C ASN A 142 -8.38 -11.69 4.55
N ALA A 143 -8.46 -10.52 3.91
CA ALA A 143 -9.48 -9.53 4.20
C ALA A 143 -10.89 -10.01 3.86
N TRP A 144 -11.07 -10.77 2.77
CA TRP A 144 -12.36 -11.37 2.43
C TRP A 144 -12.84 -12.35 3.50
N MET A 145 -11.93 -13.12 4.08
CA MET A 145 -12.23 -14.06 5.18
C MET A 145 -12.56 -13.34 6.51
N LYS A 146 -12.20 -12.05 6.63
CA LYS A 146 -12.34 -11.25 7.86
C LYS A 146 -13.32 -10.09 7.73
N VAL A 147 -14.02 -9.97 6.60
CA VAL A 147 -14.77 -8.77 6.24
C VAL A 147 -15.84 -8.38 7.28
N ASP A 148 -16.44 -9.37 7.95
CA ASP A 148 -17.46 -9.15 8.98
C ASP A 148 -16.89 -9.12 10.42
N THR A 149 -15.57 -9.15 10.60
CA THR A 149 -14.90 -9.29 11.92
C THR A 149 -14.39 -7.99 12.52
N PHE A 150 -14.35 -6.94 11.73
CA PHE A 150 -13.82 -5.64 12.14
C PHE A 150 -14.81 -4.87 13.01
N ALA A 151 -14.28 -4.07 13.95
CA ALA A 151 -15.11 -3.41 14.96
C ALA A 151 -15.83 -2.17 14.44
N LYS A 152 -15.21 -1.47 13.49
CA LYS A 152 -15.73 -0.22 12.91
C LYS A 152 -16.37 -0.47 11.55
N THR A 153 -17.26 0.43 11.12
CA THR A 153 -17.86 0.34 9.78
C THR A 153 -16.91 0.85 8.70
N TRP A 154 -16.38 2.06 8.90
CA TRP A 154 -15.59 2.79 7.89
C TRP A 154 -14.09 2.80 8.19
N GLU A 155 -13.74 2.98 9.47
CA GLU A 155 -12.36 3.10 9.89
C GLU A 155 -11.51 1.87 9.53
N GLY A 156 -10.30 2.12 9.04
CA GLY A 156 -9.33 1.10 8.69
C GLY A 156 -8.45 1.46 7.50
N THR A 157 -7.55 0.53 7.17
CA THR A 157 -6.79 0.56 5.91
C THR A 157 -7.46 -0.34 4.89
N TRP A 158 -7.74 0.24 3.72
CA TRP A 158 -8.41 -0.39 2.60
C TRP A 158 -7.48 -0.42 1.40
N ILE A 159 -7.43 -1.54 0.68
CA ILE A 159 -6.61 -1.67 -0.54
C ILE A 159 -7.43 -2.24 -1.69
N ASP A 160 -7.10 -1.86 -2.93
CA ASP A 160 -7.80 -2.36 -4.12
C ASP A 160 -7.06 -3.50 -4.84
N GLY A 161 -5.78 -3.74 -4.51
CA GLY A 161 -4.93 -4.73 -5.16
C GLY A 161 -4.30 -4.29 -6.49
N TYR A 162 -4.57 -3.04 -6.89
CA TYR A 162 -4.11 -2.40 -8.13
C TYR A 162 -3.32 -1.11 -7.85
N GLY A 163 -2.70 -1.03 -6.67
CA GLY A 163 -1.85 0.08 -6.24
C GLY A 163 -2.57 1.21 -5.50
N GLY A 164 -3.85 1.05 -5.17
CA GLY A 164 -4.61 1.98 -4.35
C GLY A 164 -4.63 1.60 -2.87
N ILE A 165 -4.37 2.59 -2.02
CA ILE A 165 -4.48 2.52 -0.56
C ILE A 165 -5.38 3.66 -0.11
N LEU A 166 -6.41 3.33 0.65
CA LEU A 166 -7.34 4.26 1.25
C LEU A 166 -7.34 4.04 2.76
N ARG A 167 -7.02 5.07 3.53
CA ARG A 167 -7.14 5.05 4.99
C ARG A 167 -8.28 5.95 5.40
N ILE A 168 -9.09 5.48 6.34
CA ILE A 168 -10.25 6.19 6.86
C ILE A 168 -10.17 6.15 8.38
N ALA A 169 -10.36 7.29 9.03
CA ALA A 169 -10.39 7.46 10.48
C ALA A 169 -11.71 8.13 10.91
N ASP A 170 -12.30 7.65 11.99
CA ASP A 170 -13.46 8.31 12.61
C ASP A 170 -12.99 9.57 13.36
N ASN A 171 -13.65 10.71 13.13
CA ASN A 171 -13.45 11.92 13.93
C ASN A 171 -14.45 11.97 15.12
N PRO A 172 -14.11 12.64 16.23
CA PRO A 172 -15.02 12.79 17.38
C PRO A 172 -16.34 13.48 17.06
N ASP A 173 -16.39 14.31 16.01
CA ASP A 173 -17.57 15.04 15.56
C ASP A 173 -18.51 14.20 14.66
N GLY A 174 -18.18 12.92 14.43
CA GLY A 174 -18.94 12.00 13.59
C GLY A 174 -18.64 12.11 12.09
N THR A 175 -17.68 12.94 11.69
CA THR A 175 -17.14 12.94 10.32
C THR A 175 -16.07 11.85 10.16
N LEU A 176 -15.65 11.60 8.92
CA LEU A 176 -14.53 10.73 8.59
C LEU A 176 -13.39 11.54 7.99
N ALA A 177 -12.18 11.41 8.51
CA ALA A 177 -10.97 11.82 7.81
C ALA A 177 -10.50 10.70 6.89
N PHE A 178 -10.04 11.01 5.68
CA PHE A 178 -9.50 10.02 4.76
C PHE A 178 -8.22 10.49 4.07
N THR A 179 -7.38 9.54 3.71
CA THR A 179 -6.29 9.70 2.74
C THR A 179 -6.40 8.61 1.69
N CYS A 180 -6.40 8.99 0.41
CA CYS A 180 -6.40 8.07 -0.72
C CYS A 180 -5.15 8.29 -1.56
N THR A 181 -4.30 7.28 -1.62
CA THR A 181 -3.06 7.29 -2.40
C THR A 181 -3.10 6.16 -3.41
N VAL A 182 -2.72 6.46 -4.65
CA VAL A 182 -2.69 5.49 -5.74
C VAL A 182 -1.36 5.56 -6.47
N VAL A 183 -0.83 4.38 -6.83
CA VAL A 183 0.32 4.24 -7.72
C VAL A 183 -0.07 3.32 -8.86
N ARG A 184 -0.26 3.88 -10.06
CA ARG A 184 -0.81 3.12 -11.20
C ARG A 184 -0.06 3.38 -12.49
N GLY A 185 -0.36 2.52 -13.46
CA GLY A 185 0.16 2.60 -14.81
C GLY A 185 1.62 2.13 -14.94
N PRO A 186 2.08 1.93 -16.18
CA PRO A 186 3.41 1.42 -16.47
C PRO A 186 4.53 2.30 -15.91
N THR A 187 4.29 3.61 -15.84
CA THR A 187 5.25 4.66 -15.43
C THR A 187 5.04 5.15 -13.99
N TYR A 188 4.33 4.39 -13.15
CA TYR A 188 4.14 4.68 -11.72
C TYR A 188 3.61 6.10 -11.45
N HIS A 189 2.53 6.47 -12.15
CA HIS A 189 1.86 7.72 -11.87
C HIS A 189 1.26 7.68 -10.46
N LEU A 190 1.48 8.76 -9.73
CA LEU A 190 1.03 8.93 -8.37
C LEU A 190 -0.24 9.76 -8.34
N GLY A 191 -1.16 9.39 -7.47
CA GLY A 191 -2.29 10.23 -7.07
C GLY A 191 -2.38 10.27 -5.56
N ASN A 192 -2.70 11.45 -5.02
CA ASN A 192 -2.95 11.63 -3.60
C ASN A 192 -4.06 12.65 -3.42
N ILE A 193 -5.02 12.30 -2.58
CA ILE A 193 -6.12 13.17 -2.20
C ILE A 193 -6.59 12.80 -0.79
N ASN A 194 -6.81 13.81 0.03
CA ASN A 194 -7.21 13.66 1.42
C ASN A 194 -8.28 14.70 1.78
N GLY A 195 -9.02 14.44 2.84
CA GLY A 195 -10.02 15.37 3.31
C GLY A 195 -10.93 14.77 4.37
N THR A 196 -12.01 15.49 4.65
CA THR A 196 -13.03 15.10 5.62
C THR A 196 -14.38 14.97 4.93
N VAL A 197 -15.14 13.94 5.29
CA VAL A 197 -16.48 13.67 4.73
C VAL A 197 -17.48 13.34 5.82
N THR A 198 -18.74 13.70 5.58
CA THR A 198 -19.87 13.18 6.37
C THR A 198 -20.40 11.92 5.69
N THR A 199 -20.82 10.95 6.50
CA THR A 199 -21.47 9.73 6.00
C THR A 199 -22.98 9.87 6.04
N ASN A 200 -23.64 9.23 5.07
CA ASN A 200 -25.05 8.92 5.10
C ASN A 200 -25.18 7.40 4.94
N GLN A 201 -25.20 6.69 6.07
CA GLN A 201 -25.23 5.23 6.15
C GLN A 201 -24.06 4.58 5.38
N THR A 202 -24.30 4.13 4.15
CA THR A 202 -23.35 3.42 3.29
C THR A 202 -22.69 4.33 2.25
N THR A 203 -22.97 5.62 2.26
CA THR A 203 -22.43 6.58 1.28
C THR A 203 -21.68 7.70 1.98
N ALA A 204 -20.57 8.15 1.40
CA ALA A 204 -19.91 9.41 1.76
C ALA A 204 -19.44 10.11 0.49
N ARG A 205 -19.43 11.45 0.49
CA ARG A 205 -18.96 12.24 -0.65
C ARG A 205 -18.03 13.34 -0.20
N PHE A 206 -16.85 13.39 -0.83
CA PHE A 206 -15.90 14.48 -0.73
C PHE A 206 -16.06 15.40 -1.92
N THR A 207 -16.00 16.71 -1.68
CA THR A 207 -15.99 17.74 -2.71
C THR A 207 -14.84 18.69 -2.44
N THR A 208 -14.05 18.97 -3.46
CA THR A 208 -13.02 20.01 -3.41
C THR A 208 -12.88 20.68 -4.77
N ARG A 209 -12.22 21.83 -4.79
CA ARG A 209 -11.86 22.55 -6.00
C ARG A 209 -10.42 23.05 -5.86
N VAL A 210 -9.64 22.95 -6.94
CA VAL A 210 -8.24 23.39 -6.93
C VAL A 210 -8.15 24.91 -7.06
N ASP A 211 -8.96 25.49 -7.94
CA ASP A 211 -9.12 26.92 -8.13
C ASP A 211 -10.52 27.24 -8.72
N ASN A 212 -10.87 28.52 -8.83
CA ASN A 212 -12.21 28.93 -9.28
C ASN A 212 -12.57 28.52 -10.71
N ASP A 213 -11.58 28.25 -11.56
CA ASP A 213 -11.74 27.95 -12.98
C ASP A 213 -11.79 26.43 -13.25
N THR A 214 -11.40 25.61 -12.28
CA THR A 214 -11.52 24.15 -12.36
C THR A 214 -12.93 23.65 -12.00
N PRO A 215 -13.44 22.62 -12.72
CA PRO A 215 -14.60 21.87 -12.26
C PRO A 215 -14.36 21.28 -10.87
N GLU A 216 -15.44 21.13 -10.08
CA GLU A 216 -15.33 20.47 -8.78
C GLU A 216 -14.90 19.01 -8.93
N THR A 217 -13.93 18.64 -8.10
CA THR A 217 -13.51 17.26 -7.91
C THR A 217 -14.43 16.61 -6.89
N TRP A 218 -14.96 15.44 -7.24
CA TRP A 218 -15.76 14.63 -6.33
C TRP A 218 -15.13 13.26 -6.14
N LEU A 219 -15.11 12.79 -4.89
CA LEU A 219 -14.93 11.38 -4.57
C LEU A 219 -16.18 10.87 -3.88
N THR A 220 -16.80 9.85 -4.45
CA THR A 220 -17.92 9.16 -3.83
C THR A 220 -17.47 7.80 -3.31
N PHE A 221 -17.69 7.56 -2.03
CA PHE A 221 -17.42 6.31 -1.33
C PHE A 221 -18.73 5.56 -1.11
N LEU A 222 -18.80 4.32 -1.57
CA LEU A 222 -20.00 3.47 -1.50
C LEU A 222 -19.65 2.15 -0.83
N LEU A 223 -20.10 1.98 0.41
CA LEU A 223 -19.96 0.73 1.15
C LEU A 223 -20.99 -0.27 0.61
N GLU A 224 -20.49 -1.30 -0.06
CA GLU A 224 -21.32 -2.33 -0.68
C GLU A 224 -21.70 -3.40 0.35
N GLY A 225 -22.85 -4.05 0.16
CA GLY A 225 -23.35 -5.08 1.09
C GLY A 225 -22.48 -6.33 1.21
N ASP A 226 -21.44 -6.47 0.38
CA ASP A 226 -20.43 -7.53 0.49
C ASP A 226 -19.19 -7.11 1.30
N GLY A 227 -19.17 -5.89 1.84
CA GLY A 227 -18.11 -5.33 2.68
C GLY A 227 -16.97 -4.66 1.89
N ARG A 228 -17.12 -4.50 0.57
CA ARG A 228 -16.21 -3.69 -0.24
C ARG A 228 -16.58 -2.22 -0.15
N LEU A 229 -15.57 -1.37 -0.33
CA LEU A 229 -15.76 0.06 -0.50
C LEU A 229 -15.45 0.44 -1.94
N ARG A 230 -16.48 0.86 -2.69
CA ARG A 230 -16.31 1.36 -4.05
C ARG A 230 -16.02 2.85 -4.02
N VAL A 231 -14.94 3.26 -4.68
CA VAL A 231 -14.55 4.66 -4.86
C VAL A 231 -14.84 5.04 -6.30
N ILE A 232 -15.49 6.19 -6.49
CA ILE A 232 -15.77 6.80 -7.80
C ILE A 232 -15.17 8.20 -7.80
N GLY A 233 -14.33 8.49 -8.79
CA GLY A 233 -13.72 9.80 -8.98
C GLY A 233 -14.35 10.56 -10.13
N GLU A 234 -14.70 11.82 -9.89
CA GLU A 234 -15.15 12.76 -10.93
C GLU A 234 -14.24 13.99 -10.91
N ASN A 235 -13.73 14.41 -12.07
CA ASN A 235 -12.78 15.52 -12.23
C ASN A 235 -11.54 15.42 -11.32
N THR A 236 -10.99 14.22 -11.14
CA THR A 236 -9.88 13.95 -10.21
C THR A 236 -8.49 14.19 -10.80
N GLN A 237 -8.39 14.56 -12.08
CA GLN A 237 -7.13 14.70 -12.82
C GLN A 237 -6.14 15.70 -12.20
N PHE A 238 -6.59 16.61 -11.34
CA PHE A 238 -5.73 17.59 -10.67
C PHE A 238 -4.96 17.01 -9.49
N PHE A 239 -5.37 15.83 -9.00
CA PHE A 239 -4.82 15.16 -7.82
C PHE A 239 -3.99 13.93 -8.18
N HIS A 240 -3.80 13.66 -9.47
CA HIS A 240 -3.07 12.47 -9.91
C HIS A 240 -2.40 12.63 -11.27
N GLY A 241 -1.30 11.90 -11.48
CA GLY A 241 -0.67 11.76 -12.79
C GLY A 241 -1.54 10.97 -13.77
N ALA A 242 -1.12 10.88 -15.03
CA ALA A 242 -1.87 10.15 -16.05
C ALA A 242 -2.20 8.71 -15.59
N ARG A 243 -3.44 8.26 -15.74
CA ARG A 243 -3.86 6.88 -15.40
C ARG A 243 -3.78 6.49 -13.91
N ALA A 244 -3.52 7.43 -13.01
CA ALA A 244 -3.55 7.23 -11.55
C ALA A 244 -4.94 7.53 -10.96
N TYR A 245 -5.97 6.93 -11.55
CA TYR A 245 -7.36 7.16 -11.14
C TYR A 245 -7.63 6.63 -9.72
N PHE A 246 -8.46 7.32 -8.95
CA PHE A 246 -8.86 6.85 -7.61
C PHE A 246 -9.95 5.78 -7.65
N ASP A 247 -10.62 5.63 -8.79
CA ASP A 247 -11.68 4.65 -8.99
C ASP A 247 -11.20 3.22 -8.71
N GLY A 248 -11.99 2.50 -7.93
CA GLY A 248 -11.61 1.16 -7.52
C GLY A 248 -12.58 0.50 -6.56
N SER A 249 -12.35 -0.77 -6.32
CA SER A 249 -13.05 -1.56 -5.31
C SER A 249 -12.06 -1.95 -4.24
N TYR A 250 -12.16 -1.30 -3.09
CA TYR A 250 -11.26 -1.45 -1.98
C TYR A 250 -11.83 -2.44 -0.95
N LEU A 251 -10.96 -3.17 -0.29
CA LEU A 251 -11.31 -4.09 0.78
C LEU A 251 -10.48 -3.75 2.02
N ARG A 252 -11.12 -3.72 3.18
CA ARG A 252 -10.44 -3.43 4.43
C ARG A 252 -9.54 -4.59 4.83
N VAL A 253 -8.24 -4.32 4.95
CA VAL A 253 -7.24 -5.33 5.28
C VAL A 253 -6.87 -5.36 6.76
N ARG A 254 -7.09 -4.25 7.48
CA ARG A 254 -6.76 -4.10 8.90
C ARG A 254 -7.37 -2.82 9.49
N GLU A 255 -7.41 -2.79 10.82
CA GLU A 255 -7.64 -1.56 11.59
C GLU A 255 -6.46 -0.58 11.44
N LEU A 256 -6.70 0.70 11.68
CA LEU A 256 -5.63 1.71 11.68
C LEU A 256 -4.69 1.52 12.87
N THR A 257 -3.38 1.66 12.63
CA THR A 257 -2.38 1.76 13.69
C THR A 257 -2.21 3.21 14.13
N ALA A 258 -1.46 3.44 15.22
CA ALA A 258 -1.07 4.79 15.62
C ALA A 258 -0.19 5.49 14.56
N GLU A 259 0.64 4.72 13.84
CA GLU A 259 1.47 5.23 12.76
C GLU A 259 0.61 5.69 11.58
N ASP A 260 -0.39 4.90 11.17
CA ASP A 260 -1.29 5.33 10.09
C ASP A 260 -1.99 6.64 10.44
N ARG A 261 -2.43 6.81 11.68
CA ARG A 261 -3.10 8.03 12.13
C ARG A 261 -2.16 9.24 12.16
N ALA A 262 -0.87 9.03 12.35
CA ALA A 262 0.12 10.10 12.31
C ALA A 262 0.49 10.50 10.86
N GLU A 263 0.30 9.59 9.90
CA GLU A 263 0.51 9.83 8.47
C GLU A 263 -0.72 10.40 7.75
N MET A 264 -1.88 10.44 8.41
CA MET A 264 -3.15 10.97 7.89
C MET A 264 -3.30 12.45 8.18
#